data_AF-A0A4S0ILE9-F1
#
_entry.id   AF-A0A4S0ILE9-F1
#
_cell.length_a   1.000
_cell.length_b   1.000
_cell.length_c   1.000
_cell.angle_alpha   90.00
_cell.angle_beta   90.00
_cell.angle_gamma   90.00
#
_symmetry.space_group_name_H-M   'P 1'
#
loop_
_entity.id
_entity.type
_entity.pdbx_description
1 polymer ?
#
loop_
_entity_poly.entity_id
_entity_poly.type
_entity_poly.pdbx_seq_one_letter_code
_entity_poly.pdbx_strand_id
1 'polypeptide(L)'
;VAAIIGPSGSGKSTILRTINGLTPVDHGVIQLGDITVTDPKVDKVALRHRVGMVFQQYNLFPHKTVLENVAMAPIQVLKEPRKDVEERARNLLAGMR
;
A
#
# COMPACT_ATOMS: atom_id res chain seq x y z
N VAL A 1 -4.33 12.42 -11.83
CA VAL A 1 -4.91 12.26 -10.48
C VAL A 1 -6.41 12.05 -10.64
N ALA A 2 -6.98 11.06 -9.95
CA ALA A 2 -8.42 10.78 -9.97
C ALA A 2 -8.96 10.78 -8.54
N ALA A 3 -10.23 11.13 -8.36
CA ALA A 3 -10.90 11.17 -7.06
C ALA A 3 -12.27 10.51 -7.14
N ILE A 4 -12.66 9.79 -6.08
CA ILE A 4 -13.97 9.15 -5.93
C ILE A 4 -14.69 9.82 -4.77
N ILE A 5 -15.85 10.43 -5.04
CA ILE A 5 -16.64 11.20 -4.07
C ILE A 5 -18.06 10.63 -4.02
N GLY A 6 -18.68 10.65 -2.84
CA GLY A 6 -20.04 10.13 -2.64
C GLY A 6 -20.39 10.02 -1.15
N PRO A 7 -21.68 9.82 -0.81
CA PRO A 7 -22.17 9.75 0.57
C PRO A 7 -21.52 8.61 1.36
N SER A 8 -21.64 8.61 2.69
CA SER A 8 -21.22 7.45 3.49
C SER A 8 -21.95 6.17 3.03
N GLY A 9 -21.27 5.03 3.04
CA GLY A 9 -21.84 3.76 2.57
C GLY A 9 -21.86 3.54 1.05
N SER A 10 -21.49 4.52 0.23
CA SER A 10 -21.44 4.37 -1.26
C SER A 10 -20.36 3.41 -1.81
N GLY A 11 -19.61 2.71 -0.96
CA GLY A 11 -18.62 1.72 -1.40
C GLY A 11 -17.24 2.26 -1.81
N LYS A 12 -16.96 3.55 -1.63
CA LYS A 12 -15.66 4.17 -2.00
C LYS A 12 -14.45 3.43 -1.42
N SER A 13 -14.47 3.19 -0.11
CA SER A 13 -13.38 2.48 0.57
C SER A 13 -13.31 1.01 0.14
N THR A 14 -14.45 0.39 -0.20
CA THR A 14 -14.50 -0.97 -0.74
C THR A 14 -13.77 -1.03 -2.07
N ILE A 15 -14.06 -0.11 -3.00
CA ILE A 15 -13.36 -0.02 -4.30
C ILE A 15 -11.85 0.16 -4.12
N LEU A 16 -11.41 1.07 -3.24
CA LEU A 16 -9.98 1.26 -3.00
C LEU A 16 -9.31 0.00 -2.41
N ARG A 17 -10.00 -0.72 -1.54
CA ARG A 17 -9.50 -1.96 -0.94
C ARG A 17 -9.52 -3.14 -1.90
N THR A 18 -10.48 -3.25 -2.81
CA THR A 18 -10.52 -4.32 -3.83
C THR A 18 -9.40 -4.14 -4.85
N ILE A 19 -9.06 -2.90 -5.24
CA ILE A 19 -7.91 -2.61 -6.12
C ILE A 19 -6.59 -3.12 -5.52
N ASN A 20 -6.39 -2.99 -4.21
CA ASN A 20 -5.19 -3.47 -3.52
C ASN A 20 -5.31 -4.93 -3.03
N GLY A 21 -6.36 -5.66 -3.41
CA GLY A 21 -6.60 -7.04 -3.01
C GLY A 21 -6.76 -7.25 -1.49
N LEU A 22 -7.25 -6.22 -0.77
CA LEU A 22 -7.57 -6.27 0.67
C LEU A 22 -9.02 -6.69 0.93
N THR A 23 -9.89 -6.53 -0.05
CA THR A 23 -11.29 -6.99 -0.02
C THR A 23 -11.52 -7.89 -1.24
N PRO A 24 -12.09 -9.09 -1.07
CA PRO A 24 -12.42 -9.97 -2.20
C PRO A 24 -13.49 -9.33 -3.10
N VAL A 25 -13.55 -9.79 -4.34
CA VAL A 25 -14.52 -9.36 -5.34
C VAL A 25 -15.44 -10.55 -5.62
N ASP A 26 -16.74 -10.35 -5.54
CA ASP A 26 -17.72 -11.41 -5.81
C ASP A 26 -17.78 -11.73 -7.31
N HIS A 27 -17.82 -10.68 -8.15
CA HIS A 27 -17.90 -10.79 -9.61
C HIS A 27 -17.16 -9.64 -10.30
N GLY A 28 -16.73 -9.87 -11.55
CA GLY A 28 -16.02 -8.89 -12.37
C GLY A 28 -14.50 -9.07 -12.34
N VAL A 29 -13.81 -8.20 -13.07
CA VAL A 29 -12.35 -8.27 -13.25
C VAL A 29 -11.73 -6.94 -12.88
N ILE A 30 -10.67 -6.98 -12.07
CA ILE A 30 -9.81 -5.82 -11.80
C ILE A 30 -8.44 -6.10 -12.42
N GLN A 31 -8.07 -5.27 -13.40
CA GLN A 31 -6.79 -5.34 -14.09
C GLN A 31 -5.90 -4.15 -13.70
N LEU A 32 -4.68 -4.43 -13.25
CA LEU A 32 -3.66 -3.44 -12.95
C LEU A 32 -2.45 -3.67 -13.88
N GLY A 33 -2.48 -3.03 -15.04
CA GLY A 33 -1.49 -3.30 -16.09
C GLY A 33 -1.57 -4.76 -16.53
N ASP A 34 -0.49 -5.50 -16.29
CA ASP A 34 -0.33 -6.93 -16.55
C ASP A 34 -0.86 -7.84 -15.42
N ILE A 35 -1.22 -7.29 -14.25
CA ILE A 35 -1.71 -8.08 -13.12
C ILE A 35 -3.24 -8.12 -13.09
N THR A 36 -3.80 -9.33 -13.12
CA THR A 36 -5.23 -9.56 -12.86
C THR A 36 -5.44 -9.72 -11.34
N VAL A 37 -5.90 -8.66 -10.67
CA VAL A 37 -6.10 -8.64 -9.20
C VAL A 37 -7.18 -9.63 -8.74
N THR A 38 -8.17 -9.88 -9.59
CA THR A 38 -9.27 -10.83 -9.33
C THR A 38 -8.92 -12.29 -9.64
N ASP A 39 -7.71 -12.58 -10.14
CA ASP A 39 -7.27 -13.97 -10.31
C ASP A 39 -7.06 -14.61 -8.92
N PRO A 40 -7.71 -15.74 -8.60
CA PRO A 40 -7.49 -16.46 -7.34
C PRO A 40 -6.03 -16.84 -7.07
N LYS A 41 -5.21 -16.94 -8.12
CA LYS A 41 -3.79 -17.30 -8.07
C LYS A 41 -2.85 -16.09 -8.07
N VAL A 42 -3.38 -14.87 -8.07
CA VAL A 42 -2.54 -13.66 -8.08
C VAL A 42 -1.59 -13.65 -6.88
N ASP A 43 -0.32 -13.30 -7.12
CA ASP A 43 0.61 -13.02 -6.04
C ASP A 43 0.24 -11.69 -5.38
N LYS A 44 -0.45 -11.78 -4.24
CA LYS A 44 -0.90 -10.61 -3.47
C LYS A 44 0.25 -9.83 -2.87
N VAL A 45 1.40 -10.44 -2.63
CA VAL A 45 2.59 -9.74 -2.11
C VAL A 45 3.20 -8.88 -3.22
N ALA A 46 3.41 -9.48 -4.40
CA ALA A 46 3.87 -8.75 -5.58
C ALA A 46 2.92 -7.60 -5.98
N LEU A 47 1.61 -7.83 -5.90
CA LEU A 47 0.61 -6.77 -6.13
C LEU A 47 0.80 -5.59 -5.17
N ARG A 48 0.93 -5.84 -3.86
CA ARG A 48 1.06 -4.81 -2.82
C ARG A 48 2.40 -4.09 -2.85
N HIS A 49 3.41 -4.64 -3.50
CA HIS A 49 4.65 -3.92 -3.80
C HIS A 49 4.46 -2.83 -4.87
N ARG A 50 3.47 -2.99 -5.76
CA ARG A 50 3.17 -2.01 -6.82
C ARG A 50 2.13 -0.99 -6.41
N VAL A 51 1.26 -1.33 -5.45
CA VAL A 51 0.14 -0.48 -5.01
C VAL A 51 0.32 -0.08 -3.54
N GLY A 52 0.80 1.14 -3.31
CA GLY A 52 0.80 1.75 -2.00
C GLY A 52 -0.60 2.16 -1.55
N MET A 53 -0.91 1.99 -0.26
CA MET A 53 -2.19 2.41 0.32
C MET A 53 -1.97 3.20 1.61
N VAL A 54 -2.62 4.35 1.69
CA VAL A 54 -2.71 5.17 2.90
C VAL A 54 -4.10 5.01 3.49
N PHE A 55 -4.19 4.73 4.78
CA PHE A 55 -5.45 4.51 5.49
C PHE A 55 -5.95 5.80 6.16
N GLN A 56 -7.27 5.89 6.36
CA GLN A 56 -7.90 7.03 7.02
C GLN A 56 -7.47 7.17 8.50
N GLN A 57 -7.28 6.04 9.18
CA GLN A 57 -6.64 6.00 10.49
C GLN A 57 -5.16 5.72 10.32
N TYR A 58 -4.33 6.37 11.14
CA TYR A 58 -2.88 6.21 11.10
C TYR A 58 -2.51 4.77 11.53
N ASN A 59 -2.39 3.87 10.55
CA ASN A 59 -1.96 2.49 10.73
C ASN A 59 -0.42 2.42 10.91
N LEU A 60 0.11 3.23 11.82
CA LEU A 60 1.52 3.23 12.20
C LEU A 60 1.78 2.14 13.24
N PHE A 61 3.02 1.67 13.29
CA PHE A 61 3.50 0.79 14.34
C PHE A 61 3.91 1.64 15.55
N PRO A 62 3.14 1.64 16.65
CA PRO A 62 3.31 2.61 17.74
C PRO A 62 4.59 2.38 18.56
N HIS A 63 5.14 1.17 18.51
CA HIS A 63 6.36 0.78 19.19
C HIS A 63 7.62 1.03 18.34
N LYS A 64 7.50 1.82 17.26
CA LYS A 64 8.59 2.15 16.33
C LYS A 64 8.67 3.65 16.13
N THR A 65 9.89 4.14 15.96
CA THR A 65 10.15 5.52 15.54
C THR A 65 9.62 5.77 14.13
N VAL A 66 9.53 7.04 13.73
CA VAL A 66 9.13 7.45 12.37
C VAL A 66 10.05 6.82 11.32
N LEU A 67 11.36 6.88 11.55
CA LEU A 67 12.36 6.29 10.64
C LEU A 67 12.14 4.77 10.49
N GLU A 68 11.91 4.07 11.60
CA GLU A 68 11.67 2.63 11.57
C GLU A 68 10.35 2.25 10.89
N ASN A 69 9.29 3.06 11.03
CA ASN A 69 8.03 2.85 10.32
C ASN A 69 8.24 2.91 8.80
N VAL A 70 9.00 3.90 8.31
CA VAL A 70 9.29 4.07 6.87
C VAL A 70 10.25 2.99 6.36
N ALA A 71 11.28 2.64 7.13
CA ALA A 71 12.33 1.72 6.70
C ALA A 71 11.96 0.23 6.82
N MET A 72 10.93 -0.12 7.61
CA MET A 72 10.60 -1.52 7.91
C MET A 72 10.33 -2.36 6.65
N ALA A 73 9.42 -1.93 5.78
CA ALA A 73 8.98 -2.73 4.66
C ALA A 73 10.11 -3.01 3.63
N PRO A 74 10.92 -2.02 3.22
CA PRO A 74 12.07 -2.27 2.35
C PRO A 74 13.11 -3.25 2.95
N ILE A 75 13.40 -3.15 4.25
CA ILE A 75 14.37 -4.04 4.89
C ILE A 75 13.80 -5.45 5.07
N GLN A 76 12.59 -5.57 5.62
CA GLN A 76 12.05 -6.86 6.04
C GLN A 76 11.42 -7.65 4.90
N VAL A 77 10.79 -6.97 3.94
CA VAL A 77 10.07 -7.62 2.83
C VAL A 77 10.91 -7.62 1.57
N LEU A 78 11.46 -6.47 1.17
CA LEU A 78 12.29 -6.36 -0.04
C LEU A 78 13.75 -6.78 0.15
N LYS A 79 14.17 -7.02 1.41
CA LYS A 79 15.53 -7.45 1.78
C LYS A 79 16.62 -6.48 1.32
N GLU A 80 16.29 -5.20 1.20
CA GLU A 80 17.24 -4.17 0.82
C GLU A 80 18.27 -3.90 1.95
N PRO A 81 19.51 -3.50 1.61
CA PRO A 81 20.52 -3.17 2.60
C PRO A 81 20.08 -2.05 3.53
N ARG A 82 20.19 -2.30 4.84
CA ARG A 82 19.70 -1.38 5.88
C ARG A 82 20.24 0.04 5.74
N LYS A 83 21.53 0.18 5.43
CA LYS A 83 22.20 1.48 5.30
C LYS A 83 21.54 2.34 4.21
N ASP A 84 21.32 1.75 3.04
CA ASP A 84 20.75 2.43 1.88
C ASP A 84 19.29 2.82 2.12
N VAL A 85 18.52 1.95 2.79
CA VAL A 85 17.14 2.23 3.15
C VAL A 85 17.05 3.36 4.17
N GLU A 86 17.88 3.35 5.21
CA GLU A 86 17.88 4.40 6.23
C GLU A 86 18.27 5.76 5.66
N GLU A 87 19.25 5.82 4.76
CA GLU A 87 19.63 7.05 4.05
C GLU A 87 18.46 7.58 3.20
N ARG A 88 17.87 6.72 2.37
CA ARG A 88 16.70 7.08 1.54
C ARG A 88 15.51 7.52 2.39
N ALA A 89 15.25 6.84 3.51
CA ALA A 89 14.16 7.20 4.42
C ALA A 89 14.42 8.56 5.10
N ARG A 90 15.66 8.85 5.53
CA ARG A 90 16.01 10.17 6.07
C ARG A 90 15.81 11.29 5.05
N ASN A 91 16.17 11.05 3.79
CA ASN A 91 15.95 12.02 2.70
C ASN A 91 14.45 12.28 2.46
N LEU A 92 13.62 11.24 2.48
CA LEU A 92 12.16 11.38 2.39
C LEU A 92 11.58 12.20 3.54
N LEU A 93 12.05 11.96 4.76
CA LEU A 93 11.59 12.67 5.96
C LEU A 93 12.07 14.11 6.01
N ALA A 94 13.28 14.41 5.54
CA ALA A 94 13.80 15.77 5.49
C ALA A 94 12.99 16.69 4.54
N GLY A 95 12.31 16.10 3.54
CA GLY A 95 11.42 16.82 2.64
C GLY A 95 10.03 17.12 3.22
N MET A 96 9.69 16.57 4.39
CA MET A 96 8.43 16.85 5.08
C MET A 96 8.57 18.17 5.84
N ARG A 97 7.83 19.20 5.38
CA ARG A 97 7.68 20.49 6.08
C ARG A 97 6.57 20.42 7.12
#